data_AF-A0A2P7ALJ1-F1
#
_entry.id   AF-A0A2P7ALJ1-F1
#
_cell.length_a   1.000
_cell.length_b   1.000
_cell.length_c   1.000
_cell.angle_alpha   90.00
_cell.angle_beta   90.00
_cell.angle_gamma   90.00
#
_symmetry.space_group_name_H-M   'P 1'
#
loop_
_entity.id
_entity.type
_entity.pdbx_description
1 polymer ?
#
loop_
_entity_poly.entity_id
_entity_poly.type
_entity_poly.pdbx_seq_one_letter_code
_entity_poly.pdbx_strand_id
1 'polypeptide(L)'
;MKILTHILAALMLTLLVAGCQNSSVDDLAPNGAGTQLPEKLVQSMKAKGMSVTSPVMFRIFKEENLLEVWKRKDNGRYDMVTSYQICKWSGKLGPKFVEGDRQAPEGFYAVRPAQMNPKSSYYLSFNTGFPNALDRALGRTGANLMVHGACSSSGCYSMTDAQVAQIYAFARDAFKGGQESIQLQAYPFRMTPANMARYKDDPNYTFWKNLKEGYDHFEITKVPPKVDVCEKKYVFNHTSDPNAPIAATATCPPADQPESLKMAYQSYQTSYETAFTTMVGKGKITPPSRSIQGIAEAKIIAEWSARRARGERVTQEPPSLSPQDRGAAAKPQVMVRLASAVAADKAKEEHEASKRTRMGRTMASAAPTPITLAPSSAQSAPVKQAEPAPQTTAAVSPQAPAAAVEQPAPAKKAWWKIIGN
;
A
#
# COMPACT_ATOMS: atom_id res chain seq x y z
N MET A 1 -14.58 -73.66 4.59
CA MET A 1 -13.76 -72.49 4.22
C MET A 1 -14.62 -71.39 3.59
N LYS A 2 -15.39 -70.59 4.37
CA LYS A 2 -16.17 -69.44 3.85
C LYS A 2 -16.31 -68.25 4.83
N ILE A 3 -15.44 -68.17 5.86
CA ILE A 3 -15.55 -67.16 6.93
C ILE A 3 -14.43 -66.10 6.86
N LEU A 4 -13.23 -66.44 6.37
CA LEU A 4 -12.11 -65.48 6.27
C LEU A 4 -12.35 -64.34 5.25
N THR A 5 -13.18 -64.55 4.23
CA THR A 5 -13.40 -63.58 3.14
C THR A 5 -14.19 -62.34 3.55
N HIS A 6 -15.01 -62.41 4.61
CA HIS A 6 -15.84 -61.28 5.03
C HIS A 6 -15.14 -60.36 6.04
N ILE A 7 -14.10 -60.84 6.73
CA ILE A 7 -13.31 -60.02 7.68
C ILE A 7 -12.34 -59.09 6.93
N LEU A 8 -11.74 -59.54 5.81
CA LEU A 8 -10.91 -58.66 4.98
C LEU A 8 -11.70 -57.52 4.32
N ALA A 9 -12.96 -57.76 3.93
CA ALA A 9 -13.80 -56.75 3.29
C ALA A 9 -14.17 -55.60 4.26
N ALA A 10 -14.38 -55.89 5.54
CA ALA A 10 -14.65 -54.88 6.56
C ALA A 10 -13.41 -54.02 6.88
N LEU A 11 -12.20 -54.60 6.84
CA LEU A 11 -10.96 -53.89 7.16
C LEU A 11 -10.48 -52.93 6.05
N MET A 12 -10.86 -53.16 4.78
CA MET A 12 -10.52 -52.24 3.69
C MET A 12 -11.42 -51.00 3.61
N LEU A 13 -12.64 -51.05 4.16
CA LEU A 13 -13.58 -49.93 4.06
C LEU A 13 -13.29 -48.80 5.07
N THR A 14 -12.56 -49.08 6.16
CA THR A 14 -12.19 -48.09 7.18
C THR A 14 -10.93 -47.28 6.86
N LEU A 15 -10.09 -47.70 5.90
CA LEU A 15 -8.89 -46.95 5.51
C LEU A 15 -9.15 -45.76 4.56
N LEU A 16 -10.35 -45.64 3.99
CA LEU A 16 -10.68 -44.58 3.01
C LEU A 16 -11.09 -43.23 3.62
N VAL A 17 -11.21 -43.13 4.95
CA VAL A 17 -11.59 -41.87 5.64
C VAL A 17 -10.37 -41.08 6.16
N ALA A 18 -9.17 -41.69 6.17
CA ALA A 18 -7.95 -41.05 6.67
C ALA A 18 -7.25 -40.11 5.65
N GLY A 19 -7.76 -39.99 4.42
CA GLY A 19 -7.08 -39.32 3.31
C GLY A 19 -7.32 -37.81 3.13
N CYS A 20 -8.28 -37.21 3.84
CA CYS A 20 -8.71 -35.82 3.61
C CYS A 20 -8.48 -34.91 4.83
N GLN A 21 -7.22 -34.79 5.26
CA GLN A 21 -6.78 -33.83 6.29
C GLN A 21 -5.56 -33.06 5.76
N ASN A 22 -5.80 -32.01 4.95
CA ASN A 22 -4.92 -30.82 4.81
C ASN A 22 -5.37 -29.80 3.75
N SER A 23 -6.40 -30.07 2.96
CA SER A 23 -7.09 -29.02 2.18
C SER A 23 -7.88 -28.11 3.13
N SER A 24 -7.19 -27.24 3.85
CA SER A 24 -7.84 -26.25 4.72
C SER A 24 -8.62 -25.25 3.86
N VAL A 25 -9.72 -24.74 4.41
CA VAL A 25 -10.58 -23.74 3.75
C VAL A 25 -9.89 -22.40 3.49
N ASP A 26 -8.67 -22.20 4.02
CA ASP A 26 -7.83 -21.02 3.77
C ASP A 26 -7.30 -20.95 2.33
N ASP A 27 -7.18 -22.08 1.62
CA ASP A 27 -6.69 -22.14 0.22
C ASP A 27 -7.73 -21.60 -0.80
N LEU A 28 -8.95 -21.29 -0.34
CA LEU A 28 -10.01 -20.64 -1.13
C LEU A 28 -9.92 -19.10 -1.08
N ALA A 29 -8.99 -18.53 -0.31
CA ALA A 29 -8.82 -17.09 -0.18
C ALA A 29 -7.98 -16.52 -1.35
N PRO A 30 -8.55 -15.64 -2.21
CA PRO A 30 -7.80 -15.09 -3.34
C PRO A 30 -6.58 -14.28 -2.89
N ASN A 31 -5.53 -14.29 -3.73
CA ASN A 31 -4.36 -13.43 -3.66
C ASN A 31 -3.64 -13.37 -2.30
N GLY A 32 -3.63 -14.48 -1.53
CA GLY A 32 -2.90 -14.54 -0.25
C GLY A 32 -3.62 -13.87 0.92
N ALA A 33 -4.91 -13.54 0.81
CA ALA A 33 -5.69 -13.01 1.94
C ALA A 33 -5.78 -14.01 3.13
N GLY A 34 -5.62 -15.31 2.85
CA GLY A 34 -5.50 -16.40 3.84
C GLY A 34 -4.09 -16.59 4.43
N THR A 35 -3.07 -15.86 3.96
CA THR A 35 -1.69 -16.01 4.46
C THR A 35 -1.64 -15.75 5.98
N GLN A 36 -0.99 -16.65 6.71
CA GLN A 36 -0.83 -16.55 8.16
C GLN A 36 0.45 -15.78 8.52
N LEU A 37 0.49 -15.20 9.72
CA LEU A 37 1.71 -14.57 10.23
C LEU A 37 2.81 -15.63 10.41
N PRO A 38 4.09 -15.35 10.05
CA PRO A 38 5.18 -16.31 10.20
C PRO A 38 5.32 -16.78 11.66
N GLU A 39 5.59 -18.06 11.88
CA GLU A 39 5.61 -18.65 13.23
C GLU A 39 6.57 -17.91 14.18
N LYS A 40 7.78 -17.56 13.72
CA LYS A 40 8.75 -16.76 14.48
C LYS A 40 8.20 -15.41 14.94
N LEU A 41 7.31 -14.79 14.16
CA LEU A 41 6.66 -13.53 14.50
C LEU A 41 5.57 -13.75 15.57
N VAL A 42 4.79 -14.83 15.44
CA VAL A 42 3.79 -15.25 16.44
C VAL A 42 4.45 -15.63 17.77
N GLN A 43 5.59 -16.33 17.75
CA GLN A 43 6.38 -16.65 18.94
C GLN A 43 6.91 -15.37 19.62
N SER A 44 7.42 -14.41 18.85
CA SER A 44 7.86 -13.09 19.34
C SER A 44 6.71 -12.30 19.99
N MET A 45 5.52 -12.29 19.38
CA MET A 45 4.31 -11.70 19.94
C MET A 45 3.92 -12.36 21.27
N LYS A 46 3.89 -13.70 21.32
CA LYS A 46 3.58 -14.45 22.55
C LYS A 46 4.56 -14.12 23.68
N ALA A 47 5.86 -14.04 23.38
CA ALA A 47 6.89 -13.65 24.35
C ALA A 47 6.73 -12.21 24.87
N LYS A 48 6.07 -11.33 24.11
CA LYS A 48 5.72 -9.96 24.51
C LYS A 48 4.35 -9.83 25.18
N GLY A 49 3.63 -10.93 25.43
CA GLY A 49 2.27 -10.90 25.96
C GLY A 49 1.27 -10.31 24.97
N MET A 50 1.33 -10.71 23.70
CA MET A 50 0.40 -10.31 22.64
C MET A 50 -0.19 -11.54 21.97
N SER A 51 -1.51 -11.62 21.87
CA SER A 51 -2.16 -12.66 21.07
C SER A 51 -2.16 -12.30 19.58
N VAL A 52 -2.41 -13.30 18.72
CA VAL A 52 -2.57 -13.08 17.26
C VAL A 52 -3.74 -12.12 16.98
N THR A 53 -4.82 -12.24 17.74
CA THR A 53 -6.05 -11.45 17.62
C THR A 53 -6.04 -10.13 18.42
N SER A 54 -4.99 -9.83 19.20
CA SER A 54 -4.87 -8.56 19.95
C SER A 54 -5.05 -7.35 19.01
N PRO A 55 -5.70 -6.27 19.47
CA PRO A 55 -5.82 -5.04 18.70
C PRO A 55 -4.48 -4.50 18.18
N VAL A 56 -4.50 -3.96 16.96
CA VAL A 56 -3.35 -3.45 16.22
C VAL A 56 -3.50 -1.96 15.90
N MET A 57 -2.37 -1.27 15.78
CA MET A 57 -2.23 0.10 15.29
C MET A 57 -1.07 0.13 14.29
N PHE A 58 -1.20 0.95 13.24
CA PHE A 58 -0.13 1.17 12.28
C PHE A 58 0.42 2.60 12.40
N ARG A 59 1.74 2.76 12.33
CA ARG A 59 2.38 4.09 12.19
C ARG A 59 3.18 4.12 10.90
N ILE A 60 3.06 5.17 10.12
CA ILE A 60 3.82 5.41 8.90
C ILE A 60 4.70 6.64 9.09
N PHE A 61 5.95 6.51 8.69
CA PHE A 61 6.96 7.55 8.71
C PHE A 61 7.49 7.73 7.29
N LYS A 62 7.15 8.86 6.66
CA LYS A 62 7.48 9.11 5.25
C LYS A 62 8.98 9.27 5.01
N GLU A 63 9.66 10.15 5.77
CA GLU A 63 11.09 10.40 5.58
C GLU A 63 11.93 9.13 5.82
N GLU A 64 11.61 8.38 6.89
CA GLU A 64 12.23 7.09 7.20
C GLU A 64 11.81 5.94 6.26
N ASN A 65 10.79 6.16 5.42
CA ASN A 65 10.16 5.17 4.55
C ASN A 65 9.77 3.89 5.31
N LEU A 66 9.09 4.02 6.46
CA LEU A 66 8.84 2.91 7.38
C LEU A 66 7.36 2.81 7.79
N LEU A 67 6.83 1.59 7.80
CA LEU A 67 5.56 1.26 8.44
C LEU A 67 5.82 0.38 9.67
N GLU A 68 5.43 0.85 10.86
CA GLU A 68 5.50 0.11 12.12
C GLU A 68 4.16 -0.56 12.45
N VAL A 69 4.23 -1.79 12.95
CA VAL A 69 3.08 -2.54 13.47
C VAL A 69 3.17 -2.60 14.99
N TRP A 70 2.18 -2.02 15.67
CA TRP A 70 2.07 -2.02 17.12
C TRP A 70 0.86 -2.85 17.54
N LYS A 71 1.00 -3.76 18.51
CA LYS A 71 -0.14 -4.53 19.05
C LYS A 71 -0.31 -4.30 20.54
N ARG A 72 -1.56 -4.37 21.00
CA ARG A 72 -1.93 -4.30 22.41
C ARG A 72 -1.45 -5.56 23.13
N LYS A 73 -0.70 -5.37 24.22
CA LYS A 73 -0.31 -6.42 25.16
C LYS A 73 -1.44 -6.71 26.14
N ASP A 74 -1.31 -7.81 26.89
CA ASP A 74 -2.26 -8.22 27.93
C ASP A 74 -2.46 -7.15 29.01
N ASN A 75 -1.44 -6.30 29.26
CA ASN A 75 -1.52 -5.16 30.18
C ASN A 75 -2.18 -3.89 29.60
N GLY A 76 -2.85 -4.00 28.45
CA GLY A 76 -3.57 -2.90 27.80
C GLY A 76 -2.69 -1.89 27.04
N ARG A 77 -1.37 -1.86 27.27
CA ARG A 77 -0.44 -0.99 26.53
C ARG A 77 0.06 -1.65 25.26
N TYR A 78 0.35 -0.85 24.25
CA TYR A 78 0.89 -1.28 22.97
C TYR A 78 2.42 -1.36 23.02
N ASP A 79 2.98 -2.31 22.28
CA ASP A 79 4.41 -2.37 21.97
C ASP A 79 4.60 -2.78 20.51
N MET A 80 5.76 -2.44 19.93
CA MET A 80 6.04 -2.67 18.53
C MET A 80 6.32 -4.15 18.29
N VAL A 81 5.58 -4.76 17.36
CA VAL A 81 5.77 -6.14 16.94
C VAL A 81 6.92 -6.23 15.94
N THR A 82 6.86 -5.39 14.91
CA THR A 82 7.76 -5.37 13.76
C THR A 82 7.63 -4.05 12.99
N SER A 83 8.51 -3.83 12.02
CA SER A 83 8.40 -2.73 11.07
C SER A 83 8.80 -3.19 9.66
N TYR A 84 8.31 -2.50 8.64
CA TYR A 84 8.50 -2.84 7.23
C TYR A 84 8.93 -1.61 6.45
N GLN A 85 9.99 -1.74 5.65
CA GLN A 85 10.42 -0.70 4.75
C GLN A 85 9.38 -0.51 3.63
N ILE A 86 8.87 0.71 3.48
CA ILE A 86 7.96 1.12 2.42
C ILE A 86 8.77 1.19 1.11
N CYS A 87 8.29 0.54 0.06
CA CYS A 87 8.92 0.62 -1.27
C CYS A 87 8.88 2.04 -1.82
N LYS A 88 7.67 2.62 -1.84
CA LYS A 88 7.44 3.95 -2.38
C LYS A 88 6.14 4.54 -1.87
N TRP A 89 6.20 5.75 -1.33
CA TRP A 89 5.04 6.63 -1.21
C TRP A 89 5.15 7.78 -2.22
N SER A 90 4.04 8.47 -2.47
CA SER A 90 3.96 9.48 -3.53
C SER A 90 3.88 10.91 -2.98
N GLY A 91 4.47 11.86 -3.73
CA GLY A 91 4.48 13.28 -3.38
C GLY A 91 5.73 13.68 -2.60
N LYS A 92 5.54 14.56 -1.62
CA LYS A 92 6.56 15.13 -0.73
C LYS A 92 6.13 14.97 0.74
N LEU A 93 6.93 15.49 1.68
CA LEU A 93 6.43 15.69 3.04
C LEU A 93 5.30 16.73 3.04
N GLY A 94 4.38 16.59 3.98
CA GLY A 94 3.19 17.41 4.12
C GLY A 94 1.90 16.66 3.76
N PRO A 95 0.74 17.23 4.11
CA PRO A 95 -0.56 16.60 3.92
C PRO A 95 -1.00 16.61 2.45
N LYS A 96 -1.95 15.73 2.12
CA LYS A 96 -2.70 15.76 0.87
C LYS A 96 -3.66 16.97 0.88
N PHE A 97 -3.89 17.61 -0.27
CA PHE A 97 -4.79 18.74 -0.41
C PHE A 97 -5.94 18.50 -1.39
N VAL A 98 -5.67 17.99 -2.60
CA VAL A 98 -6.69 17.85 -3.65
C VAL A 98 -6.56 16.55 -4.44
N GLU A 99 -7.63 16.10 -5.07
CA GLU A 99 -7.55 14.97 -6.01
C GLU A 99 -6.52 15.26 -7.13
N GLY A 100 -5.74 14.25 -7.53
CA GLY A 100 -4.69 14.38 -8.54
C GLY A 100 -3.36 14.99 -8.07
N ASP A 101 -3.26 15.55 -6.85
CA ASP A 101 -2.00 16.14 -6.32
C ASP A 101 -0.86 15.15 -6.07
N ARG A 102 -1.11 13.85 -6.27
CA ARG A 102 -0.17 12.73 -6.06
C ARG A 102 0.43 12.64 -4.66
N GLN A 103 -0.19 13.29 -3.68
CA GLN A 103 0.32 13.39 -2.33
C GLN A 103 -0.23 12.27 -1.44
N ALA A 104 0.65 11.45 -0.86
CA ALA A 104 0.26 10.53 0.20
C ALA A 104 -0.12 11.33 1.47
N PRO A 105 -1.22 10.97 2.17
CA PRO A 105 -1.77 11.78 3.25
C PRO A 105 -0.96 11.69 4.55
N GLU A 106 -1.13 12.68 5.42
CA GLU A 106 -0.58 12.74 6.78
C GLU A 106 -1.71 13.07 7.76
N GLY A 107 -1.73 12.43 8.92
CA GLY A 107 -2.86 12.51 9.85
C GLY A 107 -3.18 11.21 10.55
N PHE A 108 -4.33 11.20 11.23
CA PHE A 108 -4.87 10.05 11.95
C PHE A 108 -6.10 9.51 11.21
N TYR A 109 -6.09 8.22 10.90
CA TYR A 109 -7.13 7.60 10.10
C TYR A 109 -7.68 6.33 10.75
N ALA A 110 -8.92 6.01 10.39
CA ALA A 110 -9.64 4.83 10.84
C ALA A 110 -9.74 3.83 9.68
N VAL A 111 -9.14 2.65 9.85
CA VAL A 111 -9.27 1.52 8.92
C VAL A 111 -10.24 0.51 9.52
N ARG A 112 -11.41 0.36 8.89
CA ARG A 112 -12.46 -0.58 9.27
C ARG A 112 -12.44 -1.84 8.37
N PRO A 113 -13.12 -2.95 8.74
CA PRO A 113 -13.15 -4.17 7.92
C PRO A 113 -13.54 -3.94 6.45
N ALA A 114 -14.51 -3.05 6.19
CA ALA A 114 -14.97 -2.73 4.84
C ALA A 114 -13.93 -1.99 3.95
N GLN A 115 -12.82 -1.51 4.54
CA GLN A 115 -11.71 -0.90 3.80
C GLN A 115 -10.66 -1.93 3.37
N MET A 116 -10.76 -3.19 3.81
CA MET A 116 -9.86 -4.28 3.43
C MET A 116 -10.24 -4.80 2.03
N ASN A 117 -9.25 -4.96 1.15
CA ASN A 117 -9.44 -5.45 -0.20
C ASN A 117 -8.54 -6.67 -0.50
N PRO A 118 -9.08 -7.89 -0.41
CA PRO A 118 -8.36 -9.13 -0.75
C PRO A 118 -8.24 -9.38 -2.26
N LYS A 119 -8.96 -8.62 -3.09
CA LYS A 119 -9.00 -8.75 -4.56
C LYS A 119 -8.34 -7.54 -5.23
N SER A 120 -7.30 -7.00 -4.61
CA SER A 120 -6.55 -5.84 -5.11
C SER A 120 -5.83 -6.18 -6.41
N SER A 121 -5.88 -5.29 -7.40
CA SER A 121 -5.02 -5.35 -8.60
C SER A 121 -3.52 -5.18 -8.27
N TYR A 122 -3.21 -4.81 -7.03
CA TYR A 122 -1.85 -4.72 -6.48
C TYR A 122 -1.65 -5.76 -5.36
N TYR A 123 -1.98 -7.02 -5.67
CA TYR A 123 -1.95 -8.19 -4.77
C TYR A 123 -2.95 -8.11 -3.60
N LEU A 124 -2.64 -7.36 -2.54
CA LEU A 124 -3.51 -7.08 -1.39
C LEU A 124 -3.50 -5.58 -1.08
N SER A 125 -4.58 -5.05 -0.52
CA SER A 125 -4.60 -3.65 -0.05
C SER A 125 -5.62 -3.37 1.04
N PHE A 126 -5.47 -2.23 1.71
CA PHE A 126 -6.54 -1.59 2.47
C PHE A 126 -6.54 -0.08 2.27
N ASN A 127 -7.73 0.54 2.29
CA ASN A 127 -7.89 1.98 2.18
C ASN A 127 -7.55 2.65 3.52
N THR A 128 -6.70 3.68 3.50
CA THR A 128 -6.24 4.39 4.70
C THR A 128 -7.38 5.01 5.50
N GLY A 129 -8.46 5.43 4.84
CA GLY A 129 -9.57 6.19 5.44
C GLY A 129 -9.50 7.70 5.18
N PHE A 130 -8.64 8.16 4.26
CA PHE A 130 -8.65 9.54 3.77
C PHE A 130 -9.86 9.77 2.82
N PRO A 131 -10.52 10.94 2.87
CA PRO A 131 -10.30 12.07 3.79
C PRO A 131 -11.00 11.82 5.13
N ASN A 132 -10.34 12.13 6.26
CA ASN A 132 -10.95 12.06 7.58
C ASN A 132 -11.81 13.31 7.91
N ALA A 133 -12.25 13.45 9.16
CA ALA A 133 -13.07 14.60 9.58
C ALA A 133 -12.33 15.95 9.46
N LEU A 134 -11.04 16.00 9.83
CA LEU A 134 -10.21 17.20 9.67
C LEU A 134 -9.99 17.52 8.19
N ASP A 135 -9.67 16.51 7.38
CA ASP A 135 -9.41 16.70 5.96
C ASP A 135 -10.63 17.32 5.26
N ARG A 136 -11.83 16.82 5.54
CA ARG A 136 -13.09 17.39 5.04
C ARG A 136 -13.33 18.81 5.55
N ALA A 137 -13.07 19.10 6.82
CA ALA A 137 -13.23 20.43 7.40
C ALA A 137 -12.22 21.48 6.87
N LEU A 138 -11.08 21.01 6.37
CA LEU A 138 -10.08 21.79 5.64
C LEU A 138 -10.35 21.86 4.12
N GLY A 139 -11.46 21.28 3.63
CA GLY A 139 -11.82 21.26 2.22
C GLY A 139 -10.91 20.39 1.34
N ARG A 140 -10.18 19.44 1.94
CA ARG A 140 -9.27 18.54 1.21
C ARG A 140 -10.05 17.47 0.46
N THR A 141 -9.60 17.14 -0.75
CA THR A 141 -10.26 16.14 -1.61
C THR A 141 -9.30 15.03 -2.04
N GLY A 142 -9.89 13.88 -2.39
CA GLY A 142 -9.19 12.71 -2.91
C GLY A 142 -9.85 11.40 -2.48
N ALA A 143 -9.61 10.32 -3.21
CA ALA A 143 -10.08 8.98 -2.87
C ALA A 143 -9.03 7.89 -3.16
N ASN A 144 -9.27 6.67 -2.64
CA ASN A 144 -8.47 5.47 -2.91
C ASN A 144 -6.98 5.60 -2.53
N LEU A 145 -6.70 6.26 -1.41
CA LEU A 145 -5.38 6.24 -0.77
C LEU A 145 -5.23 4.89 -0.07
N MET A 146 -4.35 4.03 -0.54
CA MET A 146 -4.21 2.66 -0.04
C MET A 146 -2.84 2.40 0.60
N VAL A 147 -2.77 1.37 1.45
CA VAL A 147 -1.53 0.59 1.67
C VAL A 147 -1.66 -0.68 0.82
N HIS A 148 -0.68 -1.00 -0.02
CA HIS A 148 -0.79 -2.14 -0.96
C HIS A 148 0.55 -2.76 -1.38
N GLY A 149 0.51 -3.88 -2.10
CA GLY A 149 1.68 -4.57 -2.66
C GLY A 149 2.24 -3.96 -3.95
N ALA A 150 2.88 -4.78 -4.79
CA ALA A 150 3.42 -4.44 -6.11
C ALA A 150 4.49 -3.31 -6.16
N CYS A 151 5.00 -2.83 -5.01
CA CYS A 151 6.17 -1.95 -4.90
C CYS A 151 6.17 -0.68 -5.79
N SER A 152 4.99 -0.20 -6.19
CA SER A 152 4.79 0.94 -7.12
C SER A 152 3.65 1.82 -6.63
N SER A 153 3.74 3.14 -6.70
CA SER A 153 2.67 4.04 -6.22
C SER A 153 2.49 5.31 -7.05
N SER A 154 1.27 5.86 -6.99
CA SER A 154 0.85 7.15 -7.57
C SER A 154 -0.19 7.87 -6.67
N GLY A 155 0.04 7.81 -5.36
CA GLY A 155 -0.79 8.40 -4.28
C GLY A 155 -0.73 7.57 -2.99
N CYS A 156 -0.52 6.26 -3.14
CA CYS A 156 -0.54 5.27 -2.07
C CYS A 156 0.80 5.06 -1.34
N TYR A 157 0.77 4.26 -0.28
CA TYR A 157 1.93 3.62 0.34
C TYR A 157 2.10 2.21 -0.25
N SER A 158 3.11 1.99 -1.09
CA SER A 158 3.39 0.67 -1.64
C SER A 158 4.46 -0.07 -0.85
N MET A 159 4.23 -1.37 -0.66
CA MET A 159 5.07 -2.35 0.01
C MET A 159 5.46 -3.45 -0.99
N THR A 160 6.32 -4.38 -0.60
CA THR A 160 6.44 -5.66 -1.30
C THR A 160 5.26 -6.57 -0.99
N ASP A 161 4.97 -7.54 -1.86
CA ASP A 161 3.85 -8.47 -1.67
C ASP A 161 3.96 -9.29 -0.38
N ALA A 162 5.17 -9.74 -0.04
CA ALA A 162 5.46 -10.43 1.22
C ALA A 162 5.25 -9.56 2.47
N GLN A 163 5.53 -8.25 2.39
CA GLN A 163 5.27 -7.31 3.48
C GLN A 163 3.77 -7.07 3.64
N VAL A 164 3.06 -6.75 2.54
CA VAL A 164 1.62 -6.46 2.62
C VAL A 164 0.81 -7.69 3.03
N ALA A 165 1.22 -8.91 2.67
CA ALA A 165 0.61 -10.14 3.18
C ALA A 165 0.58 -10.17 4.71
N GLN A 166 1.70 -9.86 5.37
CA GLN A 166 1.79 -9.83 6.83
C GLN A 166 1.01 -8.66 7.44
N ILE A 167 1.09 -7.46 6.84
CA ILE A 167 0.32 -6.29 7.30
C ILE A 167 -1.19 -6.53 7.18
N TYR A 168 -1.62 -7.16 6.08
CA TYR A 168 -3.02 -7.54 5.85
C TYR A 168 -3.47 -8.62 6.84
N ALA A 169 -2.64 -9.63 7.11
CA ALA A 169 -2.91 -10.65 8.13
C ALA A 169 -3.03 -10.02 9.53
N PHE A 170 -2.14 -9.10 9.92
CA PHE A 170 -2.24 -8.36 11.19
C PHE A 170 -3.58 -7.62 11.34
N ALA A 171 -4.04 -6.97 10.28
CA ALA A 171 -5.32 -6.27 10.28
C ALA A 171 -6.51 -7.25 10.34
N ARG A 172 -6.53 -8.26 9.45
CA ARG A 172 -7.52 -9.34 9.39
C ARG A 172 -7.69 -10.02 10.75
N ASP A 173 -6.60 -10.37 11.41
CA ASP A 173 -6.62 -11.12 12.66
C ASP A 173 -7.07 -10.25 13.84
N ALA A 174 -6.76 -8.96 13.82
CA ALA A 174 -7.29 -8.01 14.80
C ALA A 174 -8.79 -7.75 14.61
N PHE A 175 -9.28 -7.66 13.37
CA PHE A 175 -10.71 -7.62 13.07
C PHE A 175 -11.43 -8.91 13.50
N LYS A 176 -10.83 -10.08 13.25
CA LYS A 176 -11.29 -11.39 13.77
C LYS A 176 -11.30 -11.45 15.30
N GLY A 177 -10.42 -10.68 15.95
CA GLY A 177 -10.39 -10.44 17.39
C GLY A 177 -11.41 -9.44 17.93
N GLY A 178 -12.29 -8.89 17.10
CA GLY A 178 -13.31 -7.93 17.51
C GLY A 178 -12.84 -6.47 17.60
N GLN A 179 -11.66 -6.12 17.09
CA GLN A 179 -11.31 -4.70 16.92
C GLN A 179 -12.20 -4.08 15.84
N GLU A 180 -12.96 -3.02 16.14
CA GLU A 180 -13.87 -2.40 15.16
C GLU A 180 -13.15 -1.52 14.13
N SER A 181 -12.06 -0.87 14.55
CA SER A 181 -11.25 0.03 13.73
C SER A 181 -9.80 0.00 14.15
N ILE A 182 -8.91 -0.08 13.17
CA ILE A 182 -7.46 0.09 13.33
C ILE A 182 -7.13 1.57 13.16
N GLN A 183 -6.39 2.15 14.10
CA GLN A 183 -5.86 3.50 13.94
C GLN A 183 -4.59 3.43 13.09
N LEU A 184 -4.58 4.20 11.99
CA LEU A 184 -3.42 4.43 11.14
C LEU A 184 -2.93 5.86 11.37
N GLN A 185 -1.70 6.00 11.85
CA GLN A 185 -1.06 7.30 12.08
C GLN A 185 -0.01 7.54 10.98
N ALA A 186 -0.20 8.54 10.13
CA ALA A 186 0.75 8.87 9.05
C ALA A 186 1.46 10.19 9.36
N TYR A 187 2.77 10.12 9.61
CA TYR A 187 3.63 11.24 9.99
C TYR A 187 4.63 11.58 8.87
N PRO A 188 5.08 12.85 8.79
CA PRO A 188 6.14 13.24 7.86
C PRO A 188 7.47 12.55 8.20
N PHE A 189 7.79 12.41 9.48
CA PHE A 189 9.02 11.85 10.03
C PHE A 189 8.81 11.47 11.50
N ARG A 190 9.77 10.77 12.14
CA ARG A 190 9.75 10.59 13.60
C ARG A 190 9.84 11.94 14.30
N MET A 191 8.86 12.30 15.13
CA MET A 191 8.64 13.66 15.65
C MET A 191 9.56 14.06 16.83
N THR A 192 10.83 13.70 16.67
CA THR A 192 11.93 13.98 17.61
C THR A 192 12.26 15.49 17.65
N PRO A 193 12.88 15.99 18.74
CA PRO A 193 13.35 17.38 18.80
C PRO A 193 14.28 17.74 17.63
N ALA A 194 15.12 16.80 17.19
CA ALA A 194 16.03 16.99 16.06
C ALA A 194 15.29 17.22 14.74
N ASN A 195 14.30 16.37 14.42
CA ASN A 195 13.51 16.54 13.20
C ASN A 195 12.62 17.79 13.28
N MET A 196 11.93 18.02 14.39
CA MET A 196 11.13 19.25 14.53
C MET A 196 11.98 20.52 14.39
N ALA A 197 13.25 20.52 14.84
CA ALA A 197 14.19 21.61 14.60
C ALA A 197 14.60 21.75 13.11
N ARG A 198 14.87 20.64 12.41
CA ARG A 198 15.17 20.62 10.95
C ARG A 198 14.08 21.28 10.10
N TYR A 199 12.83 21.16 10.54
CA TYR A 199 11.64 21.57 9.80
C TYR A 199 10.91 22.80 10.39
N LYS A 200 11.54 23.54 11.31
CA LYS A 200 10.90 24.65 12.05
C LYS A 200 10.34 25.77 11.16
N ASP A 201 10.91 25.96 9.97
CA ASP A 201 10.54 26.99 9.00
C ASP A 201 9.71 26.44 7.81
N ASP A 202 9.27 25.18 7.88
CA ASP A 202 8.47 24.54 6.83
C ASP A 202 7.03 25.10 6.81
N PRO A 203 6.41 25.35 5.65
CA PRO A 203 5.01 25.80 5.58
C PRO A 203 4.01 24.85 6.26
N ASN A 204 4.35 23.57 6.43
CA ASN A 204 3.51 22.57 7.09
C ASN A 204 3.76 22.47 8.60
N TYR A 205 4.72 23.21 9.16
CA TYR A 205 5.17 23.06 10.55
C TYR A 205 4.04 23.22 11.59
N THR A 206 3.09 24.14 11.36
CA THR A 206 1.92 24.31 12.25
C THR A 206 1.03 23.06 12.27
N PHE A 207 0.82 22.42 11.12
CA PHE A 207 0.07 21.16 11.03
C PHE A 207 0.85 20.02 11.71
N TRP A 208 2.17 19.97 11.53
CA TRP A 208 3.02 18.98 12.19
C TRP A 208 3.10 19.15 13.71
N LYS A 209 3.06 20.38 14.25
CA LYS A 209 2.90 20.59 15.71
C LYS A 209 1.60 19.96 16.24
N ASN A 210 0.50 20.05 15.49
CA ASN A 210 -0.76 19.41 15.89
C ASN A 210 -0.72 17.88 15.72
N LEU A 211 -0.01 17.32 14.72
CA LEU A 211 0.26 15.87 14.67
C LEU A 211 1.11 15.40 15.86
N LYS A 212 2.06 16.23 16.30
CA LYS A 212 2.98 15.90 17.39
C LYS A 212 2.27 15.70 18.73
N GLU A 213 1.21 16.44 19.02
CA GLU A 213 0.43 16.27 20.26
C GLU A 213 -0.08 14.82 20.39
N GLY A 214 -0.69 14.27 19.33
CA GLY A 214 -1.12 12.87 19.27
C GLY A 214 0.03 11.86 19.25
N TYR A 215 1.16 12.20 18.61
CA TYR A 215 2.39 11.41 18.66
C TYR A 215 2.88 11.26 20.12
N ASP A 216 2.99 12.38 20.84
CA ASP A 216 3.50 12.45 22.21
C ASP A 216 2.56 11.76 23.21
N HIS A 217 1.24 11.93 23.05
CA HIS A 217 0.24 11.18 23.81
C HIS A 217 0.43 9.66 23.68
N PHE A 218 0.73 9.17 22.47
CA PHE A 218 1.07 7.76 22.28
C PHE A 218 2.41 7.40 22.94
N GLU A 219 3.44 8.25 22.85
CA GLU A 219 4.75 7.95 23.46
C GLU A 219 4.68 7.84 25.00
N ILE A 220 3.89 8.69 25.66
CA ILE A 220 3.72 8.71 27.12
C ILE A 220 2.87 7.52 27.60
N THR A 221 1.71 7.31 26.97
CA THR A 221 0.74 6.32 27.45
C THR A 221 1.03 4.91 26.92
N LYS A 222 1.64 4.81 25.74
CA LYS A 222 1.66 3.60 24.88
C LYS A 222 0.25 3.06 24.61
N VAL A 223 -0.74 3.94 24.48
CA VAL A 223 -2.11 3.62 24.07
C VAL A 223 -2.48 4.56 22.92
N PRO A 224 -3.07 4.08 21.81
CA PRO A 224 -3.52 4.95 20.72
C PRO A 224 -4.45 6.03 21.28
N PRO A 225 -4.16 7.33 21.08
CA PRO A 225 -5.02 8.38 21.60
C PRO A 225 -6.40 8.31 20.93
N LYS A 226 -7.45 8.69 21.65
CA LYS A 226 -8.70 9.11 21.00
C LYS A 226 -8.40 10.36 20.19
N VAL A 227 -8.91 10.41 18.96
CA VAL A 227 -8.65 11.52 18.03
C VAL A 227 -9.98 12.08 17.57
N ASP A 228 -10.22 13.33 17.94
CA ASP A 228 -11.39 14.10 17.58
C ASP A 228 -10.97 15.37 16.83
N VAL A 229 -11.94 16.12 16.32
CA VAL A 229 -11.68 17.33 15.54
C VAL A 229 -12.67 18.41 15.96
N CYS A 230 -12.13 19.60 16.24
CA CYS A 230 -12.85 20.84 16.48
C CYS A 230 -11.97 21.98 15.97
N GLU A 231 -12.53 23.16 15.68
CA GLU A 231 -11.78 24.35 15.24
C GLU A 231 -10.83 24.11 14.05
N LYS A 232 -11.10 23.10 13.22
CA LYS A 232 -10.22 22.62 12.14
C LYS A 232 -8.80 22.25 12.59
N LYS A 233 -8.67 21.66 13.79
CA LYS A 233 -7.46 21.02 14.32
C LYS A 233 -7.82 19.64 14.91
N TYR A 234 -6.86 18.71 14.97
CA TYR A 234 -7.03 17.53 15.81
C TYR A 234 -7.01 17.94 17.29
N VAL A 235 -7.77 17.23 18.11
CA VAL A 235 -7.63 17.22 19.57
C VAL A 235 -7.55 15.77 20.06
N PHE A 236 -6.77 15.55 21.11
CA PHE A 236 -6.42 14.20 21.55
C PHE A 236 -6.93 13.91 22.96
N ASN A 237 -7.51 12.72 23.17
CA ASN A 237 -8.10 12.31 24.44
C ASN A 237 -9.08 13.36 25.02
N HIS A 238 -9.77 14.07 24.15
CA HIS A 238 -10.59 15.23 24.51
C HIS A 238 -12.01 14.79 24.83
N THR A 239 -12.30 14.48 26.09
CA THR A 239 -13.54 13.81 26.48
C THR A 239 -14.76 14.74 26.48
N SER A 240 -15.80 14.35 25.75
CA SER A 240 -17.21 14.72 26.02
C SER A 240 -18.11 13.72 25.28
N ASP A 241 -18.71 12.77 26.01
CA ASP A 241 -19.59 11.66 25.55
C ASP A 241 -19.11 10.87 24.29
N PRO A 242 -18.79 9.56 24.40
CA PRO A 242 -18.50 8.70 23.24
C PRO A 242 -19.54 8.72 22.10
N ASN A 243 -20.77 9.15 22.39
CA ASN A 243 -21.89 9.23 21.44
C ASN A 243 -22.15 10.65 20.90
N ALA A 244 -21.42 11.68 21.37
CA ALA A 244 -21.58 13.06 20.94
C ALA A 244 -20.45 13.47 19.97
N PRO A 245 -20.60 13.26 18.65
CA PRO A 245 -19.58 13.61 17.68
C PRO A 245 -19.35 15.13 17.66
N ILE A 246 -18.13 15.56 18.01
CA ILE A 246 -17.74 16.95 17.93
C ILE A 246 -17.67 17.37 16.45
N ALA A 247 -18.40 18.42 16.08
CA ALA A 247 -18.37 18.94 14.72
C ALA A 247 -17.00 19.58 14.44
N ALA A 248 -16.32 19.14 13.38
CA ALA A 248 -14.94 19.52 13.06
C ALA A 248 -14.69 21.04 12.86
N THR A 249 -15.76 21.82 12.66
CA THR A 249 -15.72 23.29 12.52
C THR A 249 -16.26 24.04 13.74
N ALA A 250 -16.79 23.36 14.75
CA ALA A 250 -17.28 23.98 15.98
C ALA A 250 -16.13 24.27 16.96
N THR A 251 -16.40 25.15 17.93
CA THR A 251 -15.52 25.40 19.09
C THR A 251 -15.26 24.10 19.84
N CYS A 252 -14.04 23.91 20.33
CA CYS A 252 -13.72 22.74 21.15
C CYS A 252 -14.48 22.79 22.50
N PRO A 253 -15.03 21.68 23.00
CA PRO A 253 -15.53 21.63 24.37
C PRO A 253 -14.40 21.85 25.40
N PRO A 254 -14.68 21.97 26.70
CA PRO A 254 -13.65 21.98 27.74
C PRO A 254 -12.86 20.66 27.79
N ALA A 255 -11.54 20.73 27.99
CA ALA A 255 -10.65 19.56 27.94
C ALA A 255 -10.71 18.69 29.21
N ASP A 256 -11.59 17.69 29.19
CA ASP A 256 -11.76 16.67 30.23
C ASP A 256 -10.74 15.51 30.12
N GLN A 257 -9.45 15.86 30.06
CA GLN A 257 -8.36 14.88 30.17
C GLN A 257 -8.05 14.58 31.66
N PRO A 258 -7.72 13.33 32.03
CA PRO A 258 -7.27 12.99 33.37
C PRO A 258 -6.03 13.80 33.81
N GLU A 259 -6.01 14.26 35.06
CA GLU A 259 -4.95 15.13 35.57
C GLU A 259 -3.55 14.49 35.50
N SER A 260 -3.48 13.17 35.73
CA SER A 260 -2.25 12.39 35.57
C SER A 260 -1.70 12.41 34.14
N LEU A 261 -2.56 12.47 33.11
CA LEU A 261 -2.13 12.62 31.72
C LEU A 261 -1.65 14.06 31.45
N LYS A 262 -2.38 15.08 31.94
CA LYS A 262 -2.00 16.49 31.80
C LYS A 262 -0.61 16.75 32.38
N MET A 263 -0.37 16.32 33.62
CA MET A 263 0.94 16.46 34.29
C MET A 263 2.06 15.68 33.59
N ALA A 264 1.79 14.44 33.14
CA ALA A 264 2.77 13.66 32.40
C ALA A 264 3.12 14.30 31.04
N TYR A 265 2.14 14.88 30.35
CA TYR A 265 2.33 15.59 29.09
C TYR A 265 3.11 16.89 29.28
N GLN A 266 2.81 17.69 30.31
CA GLN A 266 3.58 18.89 30.64
C GLN A 266 5.06 18.58 30.93
N SER A 267 5.34 17.57 31.76
CA SER A 267 6.70 17.11 32.05
C SER A 267 7.45 16.62 30.79
N TYR A 268 6.74 15.93 29.89
CA TYR A 268 7.26 15.54 28.58
C TYR A 268 7.57 16.76 27.70
N GLN A 269 6.70 17.78 27.67
CA GLN A 269 6.93 19.01 26.89
C GLN A 269 8.14 19.80 27.41
N THR A 270 8.32 20.00 28.72
CA THR A 270 9.51 20.68 29.27
C THR A 270 10.81 19.98 28.87
N SER A 271 10.81 18.64 28.89
CA SER A 271 11.93 17.81 28.45
C SER A 271 12.18 17.96 26.94
N TYR A 272 11.10 17.97 26.15
CA TYR A 272 11.14 18.17 24.70
C TYR A 272 11.64 19.56 24.31
N GLU A 273 11.18 20.63 24.95
CA GLU A 273 11.56 22.03 24.66
C GLU A 273 13.05 22.28 24.91
N THR A 274 13.58 21.71 26.01
CA THR A 274 15.01 21.75 26.34
C THR A 274 15.85 21.08 25.24
N ALA A 275 15.44 19.89 24.81
CA ALA A 275 16.08 19.15 23.72
C ALA A 275 15.93 19.87 22.37
N PHE A 276 14.77 20.46 22.08
CA PHE A 276 14.48 21.19 20.85
C PHE A 276 15.36 22.44 20.74
N THR A 277 15.41 23.26 21.79
CA THR A 277 16.26 24.45 21.87
C THR A 277 17.73 24.09 21.67
N THR A 278 18.18 22.98 22.28
CA THR A 278 19.53 22.43 22.08
C THR A 278 19.78 22.03 20.62
N MET A 279 18.81 21.47 19.91
CA MET A 279 18.95 21.09 18.50
C MET A 279 18.88 22.28 17.54
N VAL A 280 18.10 23.32 17.85
CA VAL A 280 18.07 24.57 17.08
C VAL A 280 19.39 25.34 17.21
N GLY A 281 20.00 25.37 18.40
CA GLY A 281 21.31 26.02 18.63
C GLY A 281 22.50 25.29 18.01
N LYS A 282 22.39 24.00 17.68
CA LYS A 282 23.45 23.21 17.05
C LYS A 282 23.48 23.44 15.54
N GLY A 283 24.34 24.36 15.09
CA GLY A 283 24.50 24.78 13.68
C GLY A 283 24.94 23.72 12.65
N LYS A 284 24.84 22.42 12.95
CA LYS A 284 25.02 21.31 11.98
C LYS A 284 23.71 20.52 11.90
N ILE A 285 22.77 21.06 11.12
CA ILE A 285 21.44 20.49 10.90
C ILE A 285 21.44 19.79 9.53
N THR A 286 21.14 18.49 9.50
CA THR A 286 20.95 17.75 8.23
C THR A 286 19.82 18.40 7.44
N PRO A 287 20.00 18.75 6.15
CA PRO A 287 18.99 19.45 5.37
C PRO A 287 17.61 18.76 5.44
N PRO A 288 16.51 19.54 5.52
CA PRO A 288 15.17 18.98 5.45
C PRO A 288 14.91 18.35 4.08
N SER A 289 14.13 17.27 4.07
CA SER A 289 13.56 16.70 2.84
C SER A 289 12.59 17.68 2.17
N ARG A 290 12.19 17.37 0.93
CA ARG A 290 11.23 18.19 0.19
C ARG A 290 9.83 18.12 0.81
N SER A 291 9.18 19.27 0.91
CA SER A 291 7.79 19.42 1.37
C SER A 291 6.91 20.12 0.35
N ILE A 292 5.62 19.81 0.35
CA ILE A 292 4.62 20.49 -0.47
C ILE A 292 4.31 21.89 0.11
N GLN A 293 4.29 22.91 -0.75
CA GLN A 293 4.08 24.31 -0.43
C GLN A 293 2.57 24.68 -0.42
N GLY A 294 1.77 23.81 0.21
CA GLY A 294 0.33 24.01 0.36
C GLY A 294 -0.52 23.80 -0.90
N ILE A 295 -1.76 24.29 -0.84
CA ILE A 295 -2.81 24.04 -1.85
C ILE A 295 -2.48 24.63 -3.24
N ALA A 296 -1.66 25.69 -3.31
CA ALA A 296 -1.25 26.29 -4.58
C ALA A 296 -0.38 25.33 -5.40
N GLU A 297 0.62 24.72 -4.77
CA GLU A 297 1.43 23.67 -5.42
C GLU A 297 0.57 22.45 -5.73
N ALA A 298 -0.27 22.00 -4.79
CA ALA A 298 -1.13 20.83 -4.98
C ALA A 298 -2.04 20.95 -6.22
N LYS A 299 -2.61 22.13 -6.49
CA LYS A 299 -3.40 22.40 -7.70
C LYS A 299 -2.58 22.34 -8.99
N ILE A 300 -1.33 22.82 -8.96
CA ILE A 300 -0.42 22.73 -10.12
C ILE A 300 -0.07 21.26 -10.41
N ILE A 301 0.19 20.47 -9.37
CA ILE A 301 0.46 19.02 -9.51
C ILE A 301 -0.80 18.28 -9.99
N ALA A 302 -1.99 18.67 -9.52
CA ALA A 302 -3.25 18.09 -9.96
C ALA A 302 -3.53 18.34 -11.46
N GLU A 303 -3.35 19.57 -11.96
CA GLU A 303 -3.49 19.83 -13.39
C GLU A 303 -2.41 19.12 -14.20
N TRP A 304 -1.15 19.08 -13.74
CA TRP A 304 -0.11 18.27 -14.38
C TRP A 304 -0.49 16.79 -14.47
N SER A 305 -1.10 16.23 -13.42
CA SER A 305 -1.60 14.85 -13.41
C SER A 305 -2.75 14.66 -14.40
N ALA A 306 -3.67 15.63 -14.49
CA ALA A 306 -4.79 15.61 -15.44
C ALA A 306 -4.29 15.66 -16.90
N ARG A 307 -3.37 16.58 -17.22
CA ARG A 307 -2.68 16.67 -18.52
C ARG A 307 -2.00 15.36 -18.89
N ARG A 308 -1.29 14.74 -17.94
CA ARG A 308 -0.63 13.44 -18.12
C ARG A 308 -1.62 12.32 -18.41
N ALA A 309 -2.76 12.30 -17.70
CA ALA A 309 -3.82 11.32 -17.91
C ALA A 309 -4.51 11.49 -19.27
N ARG A 310 -4.66 12.73 -19.77
CA ARG A 310 -5.13 13.05 -21.14
C ARG A 310 -4.12 12.69 -22.24
N GLY A 311 -2.92 12.20 -21.90
CA GLY A 311 -1.90 11.85 -22.89
C GLY A 311 -1.16 13.06 -23.49
N GLU A 312 -1.19 14.22 -22.82
CA GLU A 312 -0.41 15.37 -23.23
C GLU A 312 1.11 15.15 -23.00
N ARG A 313 1.95 15.92 -23.69
CA ARG A 313 3.37 16.03 -23.33
C ARG A 313 3.48 16.87 -22.05
N VAL A 314 3.97 16.24 -20.98
CA VAL A 314 4.25 16.86 -19.69
C VAL A 314 5.67 16.55 -19.26
N THR A 315 6.19 17.29 -18.29
CA THR A 315 7.49 17.03 -17.66
C THR A 315 7.50 15.65 -17.00
N GLN A 316 8.65 14.97 -16.92
CA GLN A 316 8.75 13.64 -16.33
C GLN A 316 8.30 13.62 -14.86
N GLU A 317 8.77 14.59 -14.08
CA GLU A 317 8.40 14.86 -12.69
C GLU A 317 7.36 16.01 -12.61
N PRO A 318 6.50 16.05 -11.58
CA PRO A 318 5.57 17.15 -11.39
C PRO A 318 6.29 18.46 -11.07
N PRO A 319 5.72 19.63 -11.44
CA PRO A 319 6.29 20.93 -11.07
C PRO A 319 6.42 21.08 -9.56
N SER A 320 7.41 21.86 -9.14
CA SER A 320 7.71 22.12 -7.73
C SER A 320 7.70 23.61 -7.42
N LEU A 321 7.05 24.00 -6.32
CA LEU A 321 7.19 25.34 -5.72
C LEU A 321 8.22 25.37 -4.58
N SER A 322 8.83 24.24 -4.22
CA SER A 322 9.80 24.18 -3.11
C SER A 322 11.02 25.08 -3.40
N PRO A 323 11.49 25.88 -2.41
CA PRO A 323 12.73 26.64 -2.53
C PRO A 323 13.94 25.78 -2.96
N GLN A 324 13.97 24.51 -2.56
CA GLN A 324 15.03 23.55 -2.87
C GLN A 324 15.10 23.20 -4.37
N ASP A 325 14.01 23.41 -5.13
CA ASP A 325 13.90 23.01 -6.54
C ASP A 325 14.00 24.19 -7.52
N ARG A 326 14.19 25.43 -7.04
CA ARG A 326 14.34 26.62 -7.91
C ARG A 326 15.47 26.47 -8.93
N GLY A 327 16.59 25.83 -8.54
CA GLY A 327 17.71 25.53 -9.44
C GLY A 327 17.47 24.34 -10.39
N ALA A 328 16.50 23.47 -10.09
CA ALA A 328 16.10 22.38 -10.98
C ALA A 328 15.15 22.87 -12.07
N ALA A 329 14.29 23.85 -11.76
CA ALA A 329 13.39 24.49 -12.73
C ALA A 329 14.13 25.17 -13.91
N ALA A 330 15.39 25.58 -13.71
CA ALA A 330 16.24 26.18 -14.74
C ALA A 330 16.93 25.15 -15.68
N LYS A 331 16.84 23.85 -15.40
CA LYS A 331 17.39 22.80 -16.27
C LYS A 331 16.39 22.40 -17.36
N PRO A 332 16.83 22.00 -18.57
CA PRO A 332 15.94 21.50 -19.61
C PRO A 332 15.11 20.32 -19.12
N GLN A 333 13.79 20.47 -19.04
CA GLN A 333 12.92 19.44 -18.50
C GLN A 333 12.55 18.42 -19.58
N VAL A 334 12.82 17.13 -19.30
CA VAL A 334 12.48 16.03 -20.21
C VAL A 334 10.95 15.90 -20.29
N MET A 335 10.39 16.17 -21.47
CA MET A 335 8.97 15.99 -21.74
C MET A 335 8.66 14.55 -22.15
N VAL A 336 7.72 13.93 -21.44
CA VAL A 336 7.28 12.55 -21.61
C VAL A 336 5.79 12.53 -21.92
N ARG A 337 5.37 11.55 -22.73
CA ARG A 337 3.96 11.22 -23.00
C ARG A 337 3.63 9.88 -22.37
N LEU A 338 2.37 9.66 -21.99
CA LEU A 338 1.93 8.37 -21.45
C LEU A 338 2.03 7.28 -22.54
N ALA A 339 2.62 6.13 -22.21
CA ALA A 339 2.88 5.07 -23.20
C ALA A 339 1.60 4.57 -23.89
N SER A 340 0.48 4.51 -23.17
CA SER A 340 -0.84 4.18 -23.74
C SER A 340 -1.34 5.23 -24.74
N ALA A 341 -1.05 6.52 -24.53
CA ALA A 341 -1.40 7.57 -25.49
C ALA A 341 -0.56 7.46 -26.77
N VAL A 342 0.74 7.15 -26.64
CA VAL A 342 1.61 6.88 -27.80
C VAL A 342 1.14 5.63 -28.57
N ALA A 343 0.73 4.58 -27.87
CA ALA A 343 0.18 3.38 -28.49
C ALA A 343 -1.18 3.65 -29.17
N ALA A 344 -2.04 4.47 -28.56
CA ALA A 344 -3.34 4.84 -29.13
C ALA A 344 -3.19 5.74 -30.38
N ASP A 345 -2.23 6.66 -30.40
CA ASP A 345 -1.92 7.47 -31.58
C ASP A 345 -1.42 6.57 -32.72
N LYS A 346 -0.48 5.64 -32.46
CA LYS A 346 -0.03 4.64 -33.46
C LYS A 346 -1.17 3.76 -33.99
N ALA A 347 -2.03 3.23 -33.11
CA ALA A 347 -3.16 2.39 -33.52
C ALA A 347 -4.16 3.16 -34.42
N LYS A 348 -4.33 4.47 -34.21
CA LYS A 348 -5.12 5.34 -35.09
C LYS A 348 -4.44 5.56 -36.45
N GLU A 349 -3.13 5.79 -36.46
CA GLU A 349 -2.34 5.93 -37.69
C GLU A 349 -2.39 4.64 -38.53
N GLU A 350 -2.23 3.48 -37.90
CA GLU A 350 -2.35 2.15 -38.53
C GLU A 350 -3.77 1.90 -39.07
N HIS A 351 -4.82 2.29 -38.32
CA HIS A 351 -6.19 2.16 -38.79
C HIS A 351 -6.49 3.07 -40.00
N GLU A 352 -6.08 4.34 -39.97
CA GLU A 352 -6.27 5.26 -41.09
C GLU A 352 -5.42 4.85 -42.32
N ALA A 353 -4.21 4.34 -42.12
CA ALA A 353 -3.40 3.76 -43.19
C ALA A 353 -4.09 2.53 -43.82
N SER A 354 -4.61 1.61 -43.00
CA SER A 354 -5.37 0.45 -43.46
C SER A 354 -6.63 0.84 -44.25
N LYS A 355 -7.35 1.88 -43.79
CA LYS A 355 -8.53 2.44 -44.46
C LYS A 355 -8.18 3.06 -45.81
N ARG A 356 -7.08 3.83 -45.91
CA ARG A 356 -6.56 4.37 -47.19
C ARG A 356 -6.19 3.25 -48.17
N THR A 357 -5.48 2.22 -47.70
CA THR A 357 -5.11 1.05 -48.52
C THR A 357 -6.35 0.29 -49.01
N ARG A 358 -7.37 0.12 -48.16
CA ARG A 358 -8.64 -0.51 -48.54
C ARG A 358 -9.39 0.30 -49.61
N MET A 359 -9.46 1.63 -49.45
CA MET A 359 -10.09 2.53 -50.43
C MET A 359 -9.36 2.53 -51.78
N GLY A 360 -8.01 2.53 -51.77
CA GLY A 360 -7.21 2.40 -52.99
C GLY A 360 -7.44 1.06 -53.70
N ARG A 361 -7.53 -0.04 -52.95
CA ARG A 361 -7.79 -1.38 -53.51
C ARG A 361 -9.20 -1.52 -54.09
N THR A 362 -10.22 -0.81 -53.57
CA THR A 362 -11.56 -0.77 -54.19
C THR A 362 -11.61 0.02 -55.50
N MET A 363 -10.75 1.03 -55.69
CA MET A 363 -10.64 1.76 -56.96
C MET A 363 -9.94 0.92 -58.05
N ALA A 364 -9.06 -0.01 -57.68
CA ALA A 364 -8.28 -0.84 -58.60
C ALA A 364 -8.99 -2.12 -59.09
N SER A 365 -10.22 -2.39 -58.65
CA SER A 365 -10.97 -3.62 -58.96
C SER A 365 -12.17 -3.39 -59.89
N ALA A 366 -12.19 -2.30 -60.65
CA ALA A 366 -13.21 -1.96 -61.65
C ALA A 366 -12.71 -2.21 -63.08
N ALA A 367 -12.28 -3.45 -63.37
CA ALA A 367 -11.98 -3.93 -64.72
C ALA A 367 -12.87 -5.15 -65.01
N PRO A 368 -13.75 -5.12 -66.03
CA PRO A 368 -14.69 -6.20 -66.28
C PRO A 368 -14.01 -7.39 -66.96
N THR A 369 -14.17 -8.59 -66.40
CA THR A 369 -13.88 -9.85 -67.08
C THR A 369 -15.01 -10.17 -68.08
N PRO A 370 -14.70 -10.49 -69.34
CA PRO A 370 -15.73 -10.87 -70.31
C PRO A 370 -16.30 -12.27 -70.01
N ILE A 371 -17.60 -12.42 -70.17
CA ILE A 371 -18.35 -13.66 -69.98
C ILE A 371 -18.35 -14.45 -71.30
N THR A 372 -17.77 -15.64 -71.30
CA THR A 372 -17.89 -16.59 -72.43
C THR A 372 -18.92 -17.66 -72.08
N LEU A 373 -19.98 -17.76 -72.87
CA LEU A 373 -21.04 -18.77 -72.74
C LEU A 373 -20.76 -19.98 -73.63
N ALA A 374 -20.84 -21.19 -73.06
CA ALA A 374 -20.90 -22.47 -73.79
C ALA A 374 -21.78 -23.47 -73.00
N PRO A 375 -22.43 -24.46 -73.65
CA PRO A 375 -23.75 -24.90 -73.21
C PRO A 375 -23.81 -26.21 -72.40
N SER A 376 -25.03 -26.45 -71.89
CA SER A 376 -25.44 -27.54 -70.99
C SER A 376 -25.33 -28.96 -71.57
N SER A 377 -24.87 -29.89 -70.74
CA SER A 377 -25.34 -31.27 -70.74
C SER A 377 -25.52 -31.75 -69.28
N ALA A 378 -26.50 -32.61 -69.04
CA ALA A 378 -26.85 -33.10 -67.71
C ALA A 378 -26.68 -34.63 -67.64
N GLN A 379 -26.09 -35.14 -66.55
CA GLN A 379 -26.61 -36.32 -65.81
C GLN A 379 -25.75 -36.72 -64.58
N SER A 380 -26.45 -37.30 -63.59
CA SER A 380 -25.99 -38.23 -62.54
C SER A 380 -24.87 -37.83 -61.55
N ALA A 381 -25.22 -37.90 -60.25
CA ALA A 381 -24.29 -37.97 -59.12
C ALA A 381 -23.70 -39.41 -58.97
N PRO A 382 -22.67 -39.66 -58.12
CA PRO A 382 -22.89 -39.70 -56.67
C PRO A 382 -21.75 -39.17 -55.77
N VAL A 383 -22.10 -39.06 -54.49
CA VAL A 383 -21.27 -38.73 -53.32
C VAL A 383 -19.93 -39.49 -53.24
N LYS A 384 -18.85 -38.80 -52.86
CA LYS A 384 -17.80 -39.36 -51.98
C LYS A 384 -17.06 -38.30 -51.15
N GLN A 385 -16.68 -38.75 -49.96
CA GLN A 385 -16.22 -38.04 -48.77
C GLN A 385 -14.70 -37.79 -48.81
N ALA A 386 -14.22 -36.63 -48.34
CA ALA A 386 -12.80 -36.39 -48.04
C ALA A 386 -12.62 -35.34 -46.93
N GLU A 387 -11.87 -35.76 -45.92
CA GLU A 387 -11.59 -35.24 -44.59
C GLU A 387 -10.67 -33.99 -44.55
N PRO A 388 -10.71 -33.15 -43.49
CA PRO A 388 -9.81 -32.01 -43.33
C PRO A 388 -8.54 -32.36 -42.55
N ALA A 389 -7.38 -31.83 -42.97
CA ALA A 389 -6.11 -31.99 -42.25
C ALA A 389 -5.15 -30.80 -42.52
N PRO A 390 -4.15 -30.55 -41.65
CA PRO A 390 -4.34 -30.36 -40.22
C PRO A 390 -3.59 -29.12 -39.67
N GLN A 391 -3.87 -28.77 -38.42
CA GLN A 391 -3.09 -27.78 -37.66
C GLN A 391 -1.67 -28.31 -37.37
N THR A 392 -0.64 -27.49 -37.58
CA THR A 392 0.75 -27.82 -37.22
C THR A 392 1.06 -27.43 -35.76
N THR A 393 0.91 -28.40 -34.87
CA THR A 393 1.65 -28.46 -33.60
C THR A 393 3.02 -29.10 -33.83
N ALA A 394 4.11 -28.50 -33.32
CA ALA A 394 5.39 -29.13 -32.92
C ALA A 394 6.49 -28.06 -32.77
N ALA A 395 7.53 -28.22 -31.94
CA ALA A 395 7.70 -29.06 -30.75
C ALA A 395 8.94 -28.56 -29.97
N VAL A 396 9.02 -28.91 -28.69
CA VAL A 396 10.24 -28.81 -27.88
C VAL A 396 11.18 -29.97 -28.23
N SER A 397 12.50 -29.75 -28.21
CA SER A 397 13.50 -30.82 -28.02
C SER A 397 14.84 -30.29 -27.46
N PRO A 398 15.67 -31.15 -26.82
CA PRO A 398 16.36 -30.74 -25.59
C PRO A 398 17.90 -30.94 -25.60
N GLN A 399 18.58 -30.39 -24.58
CA GLN A 399 19.86 -30.97 -24.13
C GLN A 399 20.22 -30.67 -22.67
N ALA A 400 20.83 -31.68 -22.04
CA ALA A 400 21.46 -31.75 -20.71
C ALA A 400 22.56 -32.87 -20.82
N PRO A 401 23.38 -33.24 -19.80
CA PRO A 401 23.35 -32.88 -18.37
C PRO A 401 24.75 -32.65 -17.71
N ALA A 402 24.79 -32.77 -16.37
CA ALA A 402 25.96 -32.92 -15.46
C ALA A 402 26.76 -31.63 -15.11
N ALA A 403 27.35 -31.49 -13.92
CA ALA A 403 27.56 -32.43 -12.81
C ALA A 403 27.41 -31.76 -11.41
N ALA A 404 27.43 -32.57 -10.34
CA ALA A 404 27.34 -32.14 -8.93
C ALA A 404 28.59 -32.52 -8.12
N VAL A 405 28.99 -31.65 -7.17
CA VAL A 405 29.93 -31.88 -6.04
C VAL A 405 29.52 -30.86 -4.96
N GLU A 406 28.80 -31.23 -3.88
CA GLU A 406 29.25 -31.82 -2.60
C GLU A 406 29.79 -30.79 -1.57
N GLN A 407 29.35 -30.91 -0.30
CA GLN A 407 29.78 -30.04 0.82
C GLN A 407 31.11 -30.53 1.44
N PRO A 408 31.73 -29.71 2.32
CA PRO A 408 31.60 -30.08 3.73
C PRO A 408 31.51 -28.90 4.74
N ALA A 409 30.85 -29.18 5.87
CA ALA A 409 31.13 -28.62 7.20
C ALA A 409 31.76 -29.75 8.06
N PRO A 410 32.37 -29.53 9.26
CA PRO A 410 32.19 -28.45 10.24
C PRO A 410 33.57 -27.80 10.65
N ALA A 411 33.90 -27.23 11.82
CA ALA A 411 33.26 -27.18 13.14
C ALA A 411 33.74 -26.04 14.07
N LYS A 412 32.88 -25.71 15.06
CA LYS A 412 33.16 -25.28 16.46
C LYS A 412 34.42 -24.45 16.78
N LYS A 413 34.19 -23.33 17.50
CA LYS A 413 34.79 -23.12 18.84
C LYS A 413 33.92 -22.19 19.69
N ALA A 414 33.76 -22.56 20.97
CA ALA A 414 33.13 -21.73 22.00
C ALA A 414 34.20 -20.89 22.71
N TRP A 415 33.79 -19.79 23.33
CA TRP A 415 34.60 -19.04 24.28
C TRP A 415 33.78 -18.78 25.56
N TRP A 416 34.42 -19.01 26.70
CA TRP A 416 33.88 -18.88 28.06
C TRP A 416 34.93 -18.18 28.93
N LYS A 417 34.48 -17.50 30.00
CA LYS A 417 35.29 -16.74 30.99
C LYS A 417 35.90 -15.45 30.40
N ILE A 418 36.05 -14.36 31.17
CA ILE A 418 36.52 -14.25 32.57
C ILE A 418 35.59 -13.42 33.47
N ILE A 419 35.59 -13.77 34.76
CA ILE A 419 35.01 -13.02 35.91
C ILE A 419 36.16 -12.23 36.57
N GLY A 420 35.93 -11.00 37.06
CA GLY A 420 36.81 -10.40 38.07
C GLY A 420 36.94 -8.89 38.10
N ASN A 421 35.90 -8.17 38.54
CA ASN A 421 35.87 -7.35 39.77
C ASN A 421 34.56 -6.57 39.88
#